data_AF-A0A966TMD3-F1
#
_entry.id   AF-A0A966TMD3-F1
#
_cell.length_a   1.000
_cell.length_b   1.000
_cell.length_c   1.000
_cell.angle_alpha   90.00
_cell.angle_beta   90.00
_cell.angle_gamma   90.00
#
_symmetry.space_group_name_H-M   'P 1'
#
loop_
_entity.id
_entity.type
_entity.pdbx_description
1 polymer ?
#
loop_
_entity_poly.entity_id
_entity_poly.type
_entity_poly.pdbx_seq_one_letter_code
_entity_poly.pdbx_strand_id
1 'polypeptide(L)'
;MSNAKYKVLITGANRGLGLEFVEQYAADEYEIIACTRKINKKDDLHELQANFKNISIYKLDVANFSSIDQFAKSLKKPIDILINNAGIYPDSSIDHVDYKAWLDAFKINTLAAFKMTQTFLPHLKKGQLKKVASLTSKMGSIDDNSGGGEYLYRSSKTALN
;
A
#
# COMPACT_ATOMS: atom_id res chain seq x y z
N MET A 1 30.85 4.81 -10.35
CA MET A 1 29.67 5.61 -10.78
C MET A 1 28.70 4.62 -11.42
N SER A 2 27.53 4.27 -10.91
CA SER A 2 26.54 4.98 -10.09
C SER A 2 26.04 4.12 -8.91
N ASN A 3 26.09 4.66 -7.68
CA ASN A 3 25.54 4.00 -6.49
C ASN A 3 24.03 4.32 -6.32
N ALA A 4 23.30 4.41 -7.43
CA ALA A 4 21.89 4.81 -7.41
C ALA A 4 21.03 3.60 -7.02
N LYS A 5 20.83 3.42 -5.72
CA LYS A 5 19.87 2.46 -5.15
C LYS A 5 18.45 2.89 -5.53
N TYR A 6 17.65 1.95 -6.02
CA TYR A 6 16.27 2.20 -6.41
C TYR A 6 15.42 2.59 -5.19
N LYS A 7 14.31 3.30 -5.43
CA LYS A 7 13.40 3.75 -4.38
C LYS A 7 12.04 3.08 -4.44
N VAL A 8 11.61 2.50 -3.33
CA VAL A 8 10.30 1.85 -3.20
C VAL A 8 9.40 2.61 -2.24
N LEU A 9 8.17 2.89 -2.66
CA LEU A 9 7.11 3.45 -1.83
C LEU A 9 6.11 2.36 -1.48
N ILE A 10 5.90 2.11 -0.19
CA ILE A 10 5.07 1.00 0.31
C ILE A 10 3.96 1.57 1.20
N THR A 11 2.69 1.29 0.87
CA THR A 11 1.56 1.66 1.74
C THR A 11 1.21 0.54 2.72
N GLY A 12 0.73 0.89 3.92
CA GLY A 12 0.40 -0.11 4.94
C GLY A 12 1.63 -0.86 5.45
N ALA A 13 2.76 -0.15 5.55
CA ALA A 13 4.09 -0.72 5.76
C ALA A 13 4.39 -1.17 7.20
N ASN A 14 3.46 -0.98 8.14
CA ASN A 14 3.74 -1.16 9.57
C ASN A 14 3.37 -2.54 10.14
N ARG A 15 2.97 -3.50 9.30
CA ARG A 15 2.63 -4.88 9.71
C ARG A 15 2.54 -5.82 8.50
N GLY A 16 2.58 -7.13 8.77
CA GLY A 16 2.32 -8.18 7.79
C GLY A 16 3.20 -8.06 6.54
N LEU A 17 2.63 -8.31 5.36
CA LEU A 17 3.37 -8.22 4.08
C LEU A 17 4.01 -6.85 3.86
N GLY A 18 3.37 -5.77 4.31
CA GLY A 18 3.92 -4.42 4.17
C GLY A 18 5.23 -4.23 4.92
N LEU A 19 5.33 -4.78 6.14
CA LEU A 19 6.54 -4.73 6.95
C LEU A 19 7.64 -5.62 6.35
N GLU A 20 7.26 -6.82 5.91
CA GLU A 20 8.19 -7.74 5.24
C GLU A 20 8.80 -7.12 3.97
N PHE A 21 7.98 -6.45 3.14
CA PHE A 21 8.52 -5.72 1.99
C PHE A 21 9.52 -4.64 2.42
N VAL A 22 9.28 -3.92 3.51
CA VAL A 22 10.24 -2.93 4.01
C VAL A 22 11.56 -3.61 4.37
N GLU A 23 11.53 -4.73 5.09
CA GLU A 23 12.73 -5.46 5.51
C GLU A 23 13.54 -5.98 4.32
N GLN A 24 12.88 -6.70 3.41
CA GLN A 24 13.55 -7.30 2.24
C GLN A 24 14.18 -6.23 1.34
N TYR A 25 13.42 -5.19 0.97
CA TYR A 25 13.96 -4.11 0.15
C TYR A 25 15.03 -3.30 0.89
N ALA A 26 14.93 -3.16 2.22
CA ALA A 26 15.95 -2.47 3.01
C ALA A 26 17.26 -3.27 3.05
N ALA A 27 17.19 -4.60 3.19
CA ALA A 27 18.32 -5.52 3.14
C ALA A 27 19.00 -5.54 1.76
N ASP A 28 18.21 -5.45 0.68
CA ASP A 28 18.70 -5.24 -0.70
C ASP A 28 19.18 -3.79 -0.95
N GLU A 29 19.23 -3.00 0.12
CA GLU A 29 19.74 -1.64 0.16
C GLU A 29 18.95 -0.60 -0.67
N TYR A 30 17.67 -0.84 -0.98
CA TYR A 30 16.81 0.15 -1.65
C TYR A 30 16.52 1.32 -0.71
N GLU A 31 16.25 2.52 -1.24
CA GLU A 31 15.67 3.60 -0.43
C GLU A 31 14.19 3.32 -0.18
N ILE A 32 13.77 3.21 1.09
CA ILE A 32 12.39 2.86 1.44
C ILE A 32 11.62 4.10 1.89
N ILE A 33 10.48 4.34 1.24
CA ILE A 33 9.42 5.22 1.72
C ILE A 33 8.33 4.34 2.31
N ALA A 34 8.38 4.12 3.63
CA ALA A 34 7.41 3.32 4.35
C ALA A 34 6.24 4.19 4.82
N CYS A 35 5.05 3.94 4.30
CA CYS A 35 3.85 4.71 4.63
C CYS A 35 2.91 3.95 5.57
N THR A 36 2.52 4.59 6.67
CA THR A 36 1.54 4.08 7.63
C THR A 36 0.50 5.13 7.98
N ARG A 37 -0.71 4.70 8.32
CA ARG A 37 -1.82 5.59 8.71
C ARG A 37 -1.54 6.34 10.02
N LYS A 38 -0.88 5.67 10.97
CA LYS A 38 -0.51 6.24 12.27
C LYS A 38 0.96 5.95 12.54
N ILE A 39 1.70 6.97 12.97
CA ILE A 39 3.09 6.83 13.40
C ILE A 39 3.07 6.34 14.84
N ASN A 40 3.54 5.13 15.07
CA ASN A 40 3.75 4.57 16.39
C ASN A 40 5.23 4.27 16.57
N LYS A 41 5.95 5.06 17.38
CA LYS A 41 7.40 4.91 17.56
C LYS A 41 7.85 3.61 18.25
N LYS A 42 6.89 2.77 18.66
CA LYS A 42 7.12 1.50 19.34
C LYS A 42 6.60 0.30 18.52
N ASP A 43 6.36 0.50 17.22
CA ASP A 43 5.99 -0.61 16.33
C ASP A 43 7.22 -1.21 15.64
N ASP A 44 7.05 -2.42 15.12
CA ASP A 44 8.10 -3.19 14.44
C ASP A 44 8.74 -2.42 13.27
N LEU A 45 7.98 -1.51 12.64
CA LEU A 45 8.51 -0.66 11.57
C LEU A 45 9.57 0.33 12.06
N HIS A 46 9.39 0.90 13.26
CA HIS A 46 10.41 1.77 13.86
C HIS A 46 11.61 0.98 14.40
N GLU A 47 11.39 -0.22 14.92
CA GLU A 47 12.49 -1.13 15.29
C GLU A 47 13.33 -1.47 14.05
N LEU A 48 12.68 -1.79 12.94
CA LEU A 48 13.33 -2.06 11.66
C LEU A 48 14.09 -0.83 11.14
N GLN A 49 13.50 0.37 11.23
CA GLN A 49 14.19 1.63 10.87
C GLN A 49 15.47 1.85 11.69
N ALA A 50 15.51 1.44 12.96
CA ALA A 50 16.71 1.57 13.78
C ALA A 50 17.88 0.70 13.25
N ASN A 51 17.56 -0.42 12.61
CA ASN A 51 18.54 -1.34 12.01
C ASN A 51 18.94 -0.91 10.58
N PHE A 52 18.08 -0.18 9.87
CA PHE A 52 18.26 0.19 8.46
C PHE A 52 18.16 1.71 8.22
N LYS A 53 19.30 2.35 7.92
CA LYS A 53 19.39 3.81 7.67
C LYS A 53 18.68 4.28 6.40
N ASN A 54 18.35 3.36 5.50
CA ASN A 54 17.67 3.60 4.22
C ASN A 54 16.14 3.59 4.34
N ILE A 55 15.58 3.47 5.56
CA ILE A 55 14.13 3.53 5.79
C ILE A 55 13.70 4.94 6.23
N SER A 56 12.73 5.52 5.53
CA SER A 56 12.04 6.75 5.92
C SER A 56 10.54 6.49 6.11
N ILE A 57 10.04 6.74 7.31
CA ILE A 57 8.63 6.50 7.68
C ILE A 57 7.80 7.78 7.49
N TYR A 58 6.68 7.66 6.80
CA TYR A 58 5.75 8.76 6.55
C TYR A 58 4.33 8.42 6.99
N LYS A 59 3.63 9.43 7.52
CA LYS A 59 2.19 9.34 7.78
C LYS A 59 1.43 9.51 6.47
N LEU A 60 0.62 8.52 6.12
CA LEU A 60 -0.25 8.54 4.95
C LEU A 60 -1.50 7.71 5.24
N ASP A 61 -2.67 8.36 5.23
CA ASP A 61 -3.94 7.66 5.27
C ASP A 61 -4.50 7.55 3.85
N VAL A 62 -4.44 6.34 3.28
CA VAL A 62 -4.93 6.06 1.93
C VAL A 62 -6.45 6.19 1.81
N ALA A 63 -7.19 6.13 2.93
CA ALA A 63 -8.63 6.41 2.95
C ALA A 63 -8.94 7.91 2.79
N ASN A 64 -7.95 8.79 2.91
CA ASN A 64 -8.08 10.22 2.70
C ASN A 64 -7.30 10.63 1.45
N PHE A 65 -7.98 10.84 0.33
CA PHE A 65 -7.32 11.15 -0.94
C PHE A 65 -6.58 12.50 -0.91
N SER A 66 -7.02 13.44 -0.09
CA SER A 66 -6.27 14.69 0.14
C SER A 66 -4.92 14.41 0.82
N SER A 67 -4.85 13.42 1.72
CA SER A 67 -3.59 12.96 2.31
C SER A 67 -2.62 12.43 1.26
N ILE A 68 -3.12 11.69 0.25
CA ILE A 68 -2.32 11.18 -0.87
C ILE A 68 -1.76 12.34 -1.70
N ASP A 69 -2.62 13.29 -2.05
CA ASP A 69 -2.23 14.45 -2.87
C ASP A 69 -1.22 15.36 -2.15
N GLN A 70 -1.41 15.60 -0.86
CA GLN A 70 -0.48 16.38 -0.04
C GLN A 70 0.88 15.68 0.07
N PHE A 71 0.87 14.36 0.28
CA PHE A 71 2.10 13.59 0.41
C PHE A 71 2.89 13.55 -0.91
N ALA A 72 2.21 13.34 -2.04
CA ALA A 72 2.88 13.39 -3.34
C ALA A 72 3.46 14.77 -3.66
N LYS A 73 2.78 15.86 -3.26
CA LYS A 73 3.30 17.22 -3.40
C LYS A 73 4.54 17.48 -2.53
N SER A 74 4.59 16.92 -1.32
CA SER A 74 5.73 17.07 -0.42
C SER A 74 6.92 16.21 -0.84
N LEU A 75 6.67 15.04 -1.45
CA LEU A 75 7.72 14.19 -1.99
C LEU A 75 8.32 14.80 -3.27
N LYS A 76 9.57 15.26 -3.19
CA LYS A 76 10.29 15.83 -4.35
C LYS A 76 11.13 14.82 -5.13
N LYS A 77 11.37 13.64 -4.55
CA LYS A 77 12.25 12.61 -5.10
C LYS A 77 11.50 11.68 -6.07
N PRO A 78 12.14 11.18 -7.14
CA PRO A 78 11.58 10.12 -7.97
C PRO A 78 11.42 8.82 -7.16
N ILE A 79 10.48 7.97 -7.57
CA ILE A 79 10.30 6.61 -7.05
C ILE A 79 10.41 5.61 -8.20
N ASP A 80 10.91 4.42 -7.92
CA ASP A 80 11.09 3.35 -8.90
C ASP A 80 9.98 2.31 -8.84
N ILE A 81 9.50 2.03 -7.62
CA ILE A 81 8.48 1.02 -7.35
C ILE A 81 7.42 1.62 -6.42
N LEU A 82 6.14 1.47 -6.77
CA LEU A 82 5.01 1.71 -5.89
C LEU A 82 4.38 0.37 -5.52
N ILE A 83 4.26 0.08 -4.23
CA ILE A 83 3.59 -1.10 -3.69
C ILE A 83 2.33 -0.64 -2.94
N ASN A 84 1.16 -0.83 -3.58
CA ASN A 84 -0.15 -0.61 -2.97
C ASN A 84 -0.51 -1.82 -2.11
N ASN A 85 -0.01 -1.83 -0.87
CA ASN A 85 -0.24 -2.91 0.10
C ASN A 85 -1.32 -2.58 1.15
N ALA A 86 -1.58 -1.30 1.43
CA ALA A 86 -2.63 -0.92 2.38
C ALA A 86 -3.99 -1.51 1.98
N GLY A 87 -4.64 -2.18 2.94
CA GLY A 87 -5.94 -2.81 2.75
C GLY A 87 -6.65 -3.09 4.06
N ILE A 88 -7.96 -3.33 3.98
CA ILE A 88 -8.81 -3.76 5.08
C ILE A 88 -9.60 -5.02 4.70
N TYR A 89 -9.91 -5.83 5.71
CA TYR A 89 -10.76 -7.01 5.62
C TYR A 89 -11.92 -6.80 6.59
N PRO A 90 -13.03 -6.17 6.17
CA PRO A 90 -14.18 -6.00 7.03
C PRO A 90 -14.90 -7.34 7.21
N ASP A 91 -15.54 -7.52 8.37
CA ASP A 91 -16.44 -8.63 8.58
C ASP A 91 -17.61 -8.57 7.59
N SER A 92 -18.02 -9.71 7.06
CA SER A 92 -19.10 -9.83 6.09
C SER A 92 -20.07 -10.92 6.52
N SER A 93 -21.35 -10.57 6.63
CA SER A 93 -22.45 -11.51 6.79
C SER A 93 -23.55 -11.18 5.78
N ILE A 94 -24.16 -12.21 5.19
CA ILE A 94 -25.31 -12.03 4.31
C ILE A 94 -26.57 -11.63 5.08
N ASP A 95 -26.68 -12.08 6.33
CA ASP A 95 -27.81 -11.78 7.20
C ASP A 95 -27.73 -10.34 7.75
N HIS A 96 -26.52 -9.79 7.84
CA HIS A 96 -26.27 -8.43 8.31
C HIS A 96 -25.17 -7.75 7.51
N VAL A 97 -25.59 -6.97 6.51
CA VAL A 97 -24.68 -6.25 5.62
C VAL A 97 -24.42 -4.83 6.14
N ASP A 98 -23.18 -4.55 6.55
CA ASP A 98 -22.71 -3.18 6.79
C ASP A 98 -22.26 -2.55 5.46
N TYR A 99 -23.16 -1.79 4.84
CA TYR A 99 -22.88 -1.07 3.60
C TYR A 99 -21.79 0.00 3.75
N LYS A 100 -21.61 0.57 4.95
CA LYS A 100 -20.53 1.53 5.18
C LYS A 100 -19.18 0.80 5.16
N ALA A 101 -19.07 -0.34 5.83
CA ALA A 101 -17.87 -1.17 5.78
C ALA A 101 -17.57 -1.64 4.35
N TRP A 102 -18.60 -1.93 3.55
CA TRP A 102 -18.44 -2.26 2.13
C TRP A 102 -17.83 -1.10 1.33
N LEU A 103 -18.40 0.09 1.46
CA LEU A 103 -17.89 1.29 0.80
C LEU A 103 -16.47 1.62 1.25
N ASP A 104 -16.16 1.46 2.53
CA ASP A 104 -14.80 1.64 3.07
C ASP A 104 -13.82 0.61 2.48
N ALA A 105 -14.23 -0.65 2.31
CA ALA A 105 -13.40 -1.68 1.68
C ALA A 105 -13.13 -1.36 0.21
N PHE A 106 -14.13 -0.99 -0.57
CA PHE A 106 -13.93 -0.53 -1.95
C PHE A 106 -13.03 0.70 -2.03
N LYS A 107 -13.26 1.67 -1.14
CA LYS A 107 -12.48 2.91 -1.10
C LYS A 107 -11.00 2.63 -0.82
N ILE A 108 -10.70 1.78 0.15
CA ILE A 108 -9.31 1.50 0.58
C ILE A 108 -8.64 0.46 -0.32
N ASN A 109 -9.29 -0.68 -0.56
CA ASN A 109 -8.67 -1.78 -1.29
C ASN A 109 -8.59 -1.52 -2.79
N THR A 110 -9.49 -0.71 -3.35
CA THR A 110 -9.59 -0.47 -4.81
C THR A 110 -9.21 0.96 -5.16
N LEU A 111 -10.04 1.93 -4.75
CA LEU A 111 -9.94 3.30 -5.24
C LEU A 111 -8.67 3.99 -4.76
N ALA A 112 -8.23 3.71 -3.54
CA ALA A 112 -7.01 4.28 -3.00
C ALA A 112 -5.76 3.78 -3.73
N ALA A 113 -5.70 2.50 -4.14
CA ALA A 113 -4.58 1.97 -4.92
C ALA A 113 -4.50 2.64 -6.31
N PHE A 114 -5.65 2.84 -6.96
CA PHE A 114 -5.71 3.61 -8.20
C PHE A 114 -5.29 5.07 -8.00
N LYS A 115 -5.80 5.72 -6.94
CA LYS A 115 -5.46 7.11 -6.60
C LYS A 115 -3.97 7.28 -6.30
N MET A 116 -3.38 6.37 -5.52
CA MET A 116 -1.93 6.33 -5.29
C MET A 116 -1.17 6.26 -6.61
N THR A 117 -1.56 5.33 -7.48
CA THR A 117 -0.91 5.15 -8.79
C THR A 117 -1.03 6.41 -9.65
N GLN A 118 -2.22 6.98 -9.77
CA GLN A 118 -2.47 8.21 -10.52
C GLN A 118 -1.64 9.37 -9.98
N THR A 119 -1.67 9.60 -8.67
CA THR A 119 -1.02 10.73 -8.03
C THR A 119 0.51 10.61 -8.08
N PHE A 120 1.08 9.41 -7.91
CA PHE A 120 2.54 9.18 -7.95
C PHE A 120 3.09 8.86 -9.34
N LEU A 121 2.25 8.79 -10.38
CA LEU A 121 2.69 8.57 -11.76
C LEU A 121 3.78 9.55 -12.23
N PRO A 122 3.74 10.87 -11.91
CA PRO A 122 4.82 11.79 -12.26
C PRO A 122 6.15 11.45 -11.57
N HIS A 123 6.12 10.91 -10.35
CA HIS A 123 7.32 10.47 -9.61
C HIS A 123 7.89 9.17 -10.18
N LEU A 124 7.01 8.23 -10.53
CA LEU A 124 7.38 6.98 -11.20
C LEU A 124 8.04 7.25 -12.55
N LYS A 125 7.46 8.14 -13.38
CA LYS A 125 8.02 8.48 -14.70
C LYS A 125 9.45 9.01 -14.65
N LYS A 126 9.85 9.62 -13.53
CA LYS A 126 11.22 10.12 -13.27
C LYS A 126 12.14 9.06 -12.68
N GLY A 127 11.60 7.94 -12.18
CA GLY A 127 12.36 6.77 -11.76
C GLY A 127 12.86 5.93 -12.94
N GLN A 128 13.68 4.94 -12.64
CA GLN A 128 14.29 4.03 -13.60
C GLN A 128 13.40 2.80 -13.84
N LEU A 129 12.93 2.12 -12.78
CA LEU A 129 12.19 0.86 -12.91
C LEU A 129 10.72 1.03 -13.34
N LYS A 130 10.06 2.10 -12.84
CA LYS A 130 8.69 2.49 -13.22
C LYS A 130 7.65 1.38 -12.99
N LYS A 131 7.75 0.67 -11.84
CA LYS A 131 6.87 -0.46 -11.51
C LYS A 131 5.78 -0.06 -10.53
N VAL A 132 4.59 -0.64 -10.71
CA VAL A 132 3.49 -0.57 -9.76
C VAL A 132 3.06 -2.01 -9.46
N ALA A 133 2.94 -2.33 -8.18
CA ALA A 133 2.41 -3.59 -7.70
C ALA A 133 1.24 -3.31 -6.74
N SER A 134 0.13 -4.02 -6.90
CA SER A 134 -1.04 -3.91 -6.04
C SER A 134 -1.32 -5.25 -5.39
N LEU A 135 -1.43 -5.27 -4.07
CA LEU A 135 -1.63 -6.51 -3.32
C LEU A 135 -3.10 -6.89 -3.34
N THR A 136 -3.43 -7.89 -4.15
CA THR A 136 -4.77 -8.47 -4.24
C THR A 136 -4.96 -9.62 -3.24
N SER A 137 -5.90 -10.53 -3.50
CA SER A 137 -6.09 -11.78 -2.76
C SER A 137 -6.58 -12.86 -3.71
N LYS A 138 -6.34 -14.13 -3.36
CA LYS A 138 -7.02 -15.29 -3.98
C LYS A 138 -8.55 -15.08 -4.01
N MET A 139 -9.10 -14.45 -2.98
CA MET A 139 -10.52 -14.10 -2.88
C MET A 139 -11.01 -13.06 -3.90
N GLY A 140 -10.10 -12.37 -4.60
CA GLY A 140 -10.44 -11.50 -5.73
C GLY A 140 -10.64 -12.25 -7.05
N SER A 141 -10.31 -13.55 -7.10
CA SER A 141 -10.53 -14.38 -8.28
C SER A 141 -12.02 -14.66 -8.49
N ILE A 142 -12.50 -14.43 -9.72
CA ILE A 142 -13.87 -14.76 -10.11
C ILE A 142 -14.03 -16.28 -10.26
N ASP A 143 -13.02 -16.94 -10.84
CA ASP A 143 -13.03 -18.39 -11.10
C ASP A 143 -13.05 -19.22 -9.81
N ASP A 144 -12.35 -18.76 -8.78
CA ASP A 144 -12.23 -19.43 -7.48
C ASP A 144 -13.26 -18.94 -6.44
N ASN A 145 -14.39 -18.37 -6.90
CA ASN A 145 -15.48 -17.93 -6.03
C ASN A 145 -16.64 -18.94 -5.98
N SER A 146 -16.34 -20.20 -5.64
CA SER A 146 -17.34 -21.29 -5.60
C SER A 146 -18.11 -21.40 -4.27
N GLY A 147 -17.56 -20.87 -3.17
CA GLY A 147 -18.14 -21.00 -1.83
C GLY A 147 -18.96 -19.82 -1.31
N GLY A 148 -18.97 -18.68 -2.03
CA GLY A 148 -19.64 -17.45 -1.58
C GLY A 148 -19.01 -16.80 -0.33
N GLY A 149 -19.80 -15.95 0.34
CA GLY A 149 -19.38 -15.20 1.54
C GLY A 149 -18.35 -14.11 1.28
N GLU A 150 -18.04 -13.32 2.31
CA GLU A 150 -16.97 -12.30 2.25
C GLU A 150 -17.14 -11.29 1.12
N TYR A 151 -18.39 -11.01 0.75
CA TYR A 151 -18.78 -10.24 -0.43
C TYR A 151 -18.10 -8.88 -0.48
N LEU A 152 -18.00 -8.23 0.69
CA LEU A 152 -17.36 -6.93 0.87
C LEU A 152 -15.89 -6.96 0.43
N TYR A 153 -15.14 -7.92 0.96
CA TYR A 153 -13.72 -8.04 0.66
C TYR A 153 -13.48 -8.57 -0.74
N ARG A 154 -14.17 -9.65 -1.14
CA ARG A 154 -14.08 -10.26 -2.48
C ARG A 154 -14.30 -9.23 -3.57
N SER A 155 -15.42 -8.52 -3.54
CA SER A 155 -15.73 -7.53 -4.58
C SER A 155 -14.69 -6.42 -4.65
N SER A 156 -14.19 -5.96 -3.49
CA SER A 156 -13.16 -4.91 -3.44
C SER A 156 -11.81 -5.38 -4.01
N LYS A 157 -11.44 -6.65 -3.81
CA LYS A 157 -10.20 -7.23 -4.34
C LYS A 157 -10.33 -7.65 -5.80
N THR A 158 -11.50 -8.14 -6.22
CA THR A 158 -11.78 -8.38 -7.64
C THR A 158 -11.67 -7.08 -8.43
N ALA A 159 -12.23 -5.97 -7.93
CA ALA A 159 -12.15 -4.67 -8.59
C ALA A 159 -10.75 -4.05 -8.61
N LEU A 160 -9.83 -4.52 -7.76
CA LEU A 160 -8.43 -4.08 -7.76
C LEU A 160 -7.60 -4.73 -8.89
N ASN A 161 -7.99 -5.92 -9.35
CA ASN A 161 -7.30 -6.66 -10.42
C ASN A 161 -7.48 -5.94 -11.77
#